data_AF-A0A839JQD5-F1
#
_entry.id   AF-A0A839JQD5-F1
#
_cell.length_a   1.000
_cell.length_b   1.000
_cell.length_c   1.000
_cell.angle_alpha   90.00
_cell.angle_beta   90.00
_cell.angle_gamma   90.00
#
_symmetry.space_group_name_H-M   'P 1'
#
loop_
_entity.id
_entity.type
_entity.pdbx_description
1 polymer ?
#
loop_
_entity_poly.entity_id
_entity_poly.type
_entity_poly.pdbx_seq_one_letter_code
_entity_poly.pdbx_strand_id
1 'polypeptide(L)'
;MSEVSENIYPLLVEHSIHDRMEDCEVSYSVVGGLGLHAVTNAAEIDWDNHVVYLPGGVCLPCLRENGTVRDLDTLVQSTDKVVVKGCQREMTDAIGDKLVISTFGLNPYEENRRGIFDFVGDRYIDDEGRLYWRLGGIETEIPSSSLDQWLVKRDGETVCAILNPISQLGAYGCRSITGWRPKDKEKVEELIKVIMPNRKISDIPQDCRDQYYTFREQSKKVAEARKKLGWFGLKAGLLSFLERQEWAVRLAQGELDGVLSGFVGKT
;
A
#
# COMPACT_ATOMS: atom_id res chain seq x y z
N MET A 1 -8.61 18.09 27.23
CA MET A 1 -7.37 17.29 27.23
C MET A 1 -7.48 16.36 26.04
N SER A 2 -6.69 16.56 24.98
CA SER A 2 -6.72 15.61 23.86
C SER A 2 -6.12 14.29 24.36
N GLU A 3 -6.91 13.21 24.35
CA GLU A 3 -6.36 11.88 24.54
C GLU A 3 -5.23 11.69 23.52
N VAL A 4 -4.05 11.28 24.00
CA VAL A 4 -2.96 10.90 23.12
C VAL A 4 -3.44 9.64 22.41
N SER A 5 -3.71 9.75 21.10
CA SER A 5 -4.12 8.61 20.28
C SER A 5 -3.10 7.48 20.45
N GLU A 6 -3.61 6.27 20.64
CA GLU A 6 -2.83 5.03 20.71
C GLU A 6 -1.91 4.90 19.49
N ASN A 7 -0.73 4.30 19.69
CA ASN A 7 0.24 4.08 18.62
C ASN A 7 -0.02 2.72 17.98
N ILE A 8 -0.01 2.65 16.64
CA ILE A 8 -0.31 1.42 15.91
C ILE A 8 0.73 0.32 16.17
N TYR A 9 2.02 0.64 16.28
CA TYR A 9 3.02 -0.43 16.35
C TYR A 9 2.92 -1.29 17.62
N PRO A 10 2.84 -0.73 18.85
CA PRO A 10 2.60 -1.53 20.05
C PRO A 10 1.24 -2.24 20.02
N LEU A 11 0.23 -1.61 19.42
CA LEU A 11 -1.09 -2.22 19.26
C LEU A 11 -1.03 -3.51 18.43
N LEU A 12 -0.32 -3.51 17.29
CA LEU A 12 -0.20 -4.71 16.46
C LEU A 12 0.53 -5.85 17.19
N VAL A 13 1.50 -5.53 18.04
CA VAL A 13 2.22 -6.50 18.87
C VAL A 13 1.32 -7.03 19.99
N GLU A 14 0.63 -6.15 20.72
CA GLU A 14 -0.29 -6.51 21.81
C GLU A 14 -1.37 -7.49 21.36
N HIS A 15 -1.86 -7.32 20.12
CA HIS A 15 -2.89 -8.18 19.53
C HIS A 15 -2.32 -9.36 18.72
N SER A 16 -0.99 -9.55 18.73
CA SER A 16 -0.26 -10.63 18.04
C SER A 16 -0.62 -10.75 16.56
N ILE A 17 -0.73 -9.62 15.87
CA ILE A 17 -1.23 -9.58 14.48
C ILE A 17 -0.33 -10.34 13.53
N HIS A 18 0.99 -10.31 13.75
CA HIS A 18 1.90 -11.09 12.92
C HIS A 18 1.65 -12.59 13.05
N ASP A 19 1.65 -13.11 14.28
CA ASP A 19 1.50 -14.55 14.54
C ASP A 19 0.15 -15.08 14.03
N ARG A 20 -0.95 -14.33 14.27
CA ARG A 20 -2.29 -14.69 13.76
C ARG A 20 -2.36 -14.77 12.25
N MET A 21 -1.61 -13.91 11.57
CA MET A 21 -1.57 -13.90 10.11
C MET A 21 -0.68 -15.01 9.55
N GLU A 22 0.37 -15.41 10.26
CA GLU A 22 1.15 -16.60 9.92
C GLU A 22 0.31 -17.89 10.12
N ASP A 23 -0.56 -17.92 11.15
CA ASP A 23 -1.52 -19.03 11.38
C ASP A 23 -2.55 -19.19 10.25
N CYS A 24 -2.74 -18.16 9.40
CA CYS A 24 -3.59 -18.26 8.22
C CYS A 24 -2.96 -19.07 7.08
N GLU A 25 -1.69 -19.49 7.21
CA GLU A 25 -0.92 -20.27 6.23
C GLU A 25 -0.87 -19.64 4.82
N VAL A 26 -1.00 -18.31 4.75
CA VAL A 26 -0.91 -17.52 3.51
C VAL A 26 -0.08 -16.27 3.76
N SER A 27 0.91 -16.04 2.91
CA SER A 27 1.75 -14.84 3.02
C SER A 27 0.91 -13.58 2.90
N TYR A 28 1.27 -12.58 3.71
CA TYR A 28 0.61 -11.28 3.74
C TYR A 28 1.63 -10.16 3.85
N SER A 29 1.21 -8.95 3.49
CA SER A 29 2.03 -7.76 3.68
C SER A 29 1.16 -6.55 3.95
N VAL A 30 1.47 -5.85 5.03
CA VAL A 30 0.92 -4.52 5.29
C VAL A 30 1.50 -3.54 4.27
N VAL A 31 0.62 -2.80 3.62
CA VAL A 31 0.95 -1.83 2.57
C VAL A 31 0.34 -0.47 2.88
N GLY A 32 0.50 0.48 1.96
CA GLY A 32 -0.06 1.81 2.13
C GLY A 32 0.63 2.60 3.24
N GLY A 33 -0.16 3.30 4.04
CA GLY A 33 0.36 4.29 4.98
C GLY A 33 1.29 3.72 6.04
N LEU A 34 0.96 2.56 6.62
CA LEU A 34 1.76 1.93 7.67
C LEU A 34 3.07 1.37 7.10
N GLY A 35 3.00 0.60 6.01
CA GLY A 35 4.18 0.03 5.37
C GLY A 35 5.19 1.10 4.94
N LEU A 36 4.70 2.19 4.33
CA LEU A 36 5.51 3.36 4.02
C LEU A 36 6.12 4.01 5.27
N HIS A 37 5.30 4.22 6.31
CA HIS A 37 5.75 4.86 7.55
C HIS A 37 6.86 4.04 8.23
N ALA A 38 6.74 2.71 8.20
CA ALA A 38 7.74 1.81 8.75
C ALA A 38 9.11 1.99 8.07
N VAL A 39 9.13 2.00 6.73
CA VAL A 39 10.37 2.18 5.96
C VAL A 39 10.96 3.58 6.13
N THR A 40 10.12 4.62 6.08
CA THR A 40 10.59 6.03 6.15
C THR A 40 11.09 6.45 7.53
N ASN A 41 10.69 5.75 8.59
CA ASN A 41 11.12 6.00 9.97
C ASN A 41 12.01 4.88 10.53
N ALA A 42 12.57 4.03 9.64
CA ALA A 42 13.48 2.99 10.04
C ALA A 42 14.76 3.58 10.63
N ALA A 43 15.23 3.01 11.73
CA ALA A 43 16.60 3.23 12.21
C ALA A 43 17.60 2.51 11.31
N GLU A 44 17.21 1.33 10.82
CA GLU A 44 18.03 0.46 9.99
C GLU A 44 17.15 -0.36 9.06
N ILE A 45 17.65 -0.60 7.85
CA ILE A 45 17.08 -1.55 6.90
C ILE A 45 18.16 -2.60 6.63
N ASP A 46 17.92 -3.81 7.14
CA ASP A 46 18.76 -4.96 6.90
C ASP A 46 18.26 -5.66 5.63
N TRP A 47 18.95 -5.37 4.54
CA TRP A 47 18.58 -5.88 3.22
C TRP A 47 18.88 -7.37 3.05
N ASP A 48 19.88 -7.89 3.76
CA ASP A 48 20.27 -9.30 3.62
C ASP A 48 19.29 -10.21 4.38
N ASN A 49 18.75 -9.75 5.50
CA ASN A 49 17.80 -10.51 6.32
C ASN A 49 16.33 -10.10 6.10
N HIS A 50 16.06 -9.17 5.19
CA HIS A 50 14.72 -8.66 4.89
C HIS A 50 14.01 -8.07 6.13
N VAL A 51 14.70 -7.24 6.90
CA VAL A 51 14.16 -6.64 8.15
C VAL A 51 14.24 -5.12 8.14
N VAL A 52 13.16 -4.47 8.56
CA VAL A 52 13.09 -3.03 8.85
C VAL A 52 13.01 -2.83 10.35
N TYR A 53 14.03 -2.20 10.93
CA TYR A 53 14.11 -1.95 12.36
C TYR A 53 13.58 -0.55 12.71
N LEU A 54 12.53 -0.51 13.52
CA LEU A 54 11.94 0.71 14.04
C LEU A 54 12.48 1.06 15.43
N PRO A 55 12.89 2.33 15.67
CA PRO A 55 13.21 2.78 17.01
C PRO A 55 11.95 2.85 17.88
N GLY A 56 12.08 2.54 19.19
CA GLY A 56 10.98 2.57 20.14
C GLY A 56 10.29 3.93 20.32
N GLY A 57 10.93 5.03 19.89
CA GLY A 57 10.33 6.37 19.90
C GLY A 57 9.35 6.67 18.76
N VAL A 58 9.26 5.80 17.74
CA VAL A 58 8.41 6.06 16.56
C VAL A 58 6.93 5.93 16.90
N CYS A 59 6.17 6.94 16.49
CA CYS A 59 4.73 7.01 16.72
C CYS A 59 3.98 7.14 15.40
N LEU A 60 3.09 6.18 15.12
CA LEU A 60 2.05 6.30 14.11
C LEU A 60 0.70 6.22 14.83
N PRO A 61 0.02 7.34 15.09
CA PRO A 61 -1.22 7.35 15.87
C PRO A 61 -2.37 6.65 15.13
N CYS A 62 -3.20 5.86 15.82
CA CYS A 62 -4.41 5.22 15.26
C CYS A 62 -5.40 6.23 14.67
N LEU A 63 -5.49 7.43 15.23
CA LEU A 63 -6.28 8.53 14.68
C LEU A 63 -5.44 9.41 13.76
N ARG A 64 -6.03 9.81 12.63
CA ARG A 64 -5.50 10.88 11.77
C ARG A 64 -5.76 12.23 12.43
N GLU A 65 -5.04 13.26 11.98
CA GLU A 65 -5.23 14.64 12.45
C GLU A 65 -6.65 15.17 12.23
N ASN A 66 -7.36 14.66 11.20
CA ASN A 66 -8.75 15.00 10.92
C ASN A 66 -9.77 14.18 11.74
N GLY A 67 -9.31 13.40 12.72
CA GLY A 67 -10.16 12.60 13.62
C GLY A 67 -10.63 11.25 13.06
N THR A 68 -10.27 10.90 11.83
CA THR A 68 -10.64 9.59 11.25
C THR A 68 -9.70 8.47 11.71
N VAL A 69 -10.23 7.27 11.91
CA VAL A 69 -9.46 6.06 12.27
C VAL A 69 -8.63 5.60 11.07
N ARG A 70 -7.35 5.26 11.29
CA ARG A 70 -6.42 4.81 10.25
C ARG A 70 -6.77 3.42 9.74
N ASP A 71 -6.46 3.22 8.46
CA ASP A 71 -6.60 1.93 7.81
C ASP A 71 -5.38 1.04 8.12
N LEU A 72 -5.65 -0.25 8.34
CA LEU A 72 -4.65 -1.31 8.22
C LEU A 72 -4.87 -1.99 6.86
N ASP A 73 -4.21 -1.45 5.83
CA ASP A 73 -4.26 -2.00 4.47
C ASP A 73 -3.32 -3.21 4.34
N THR A 74 -3.87 -4.38 4.08
CA THR A 74 -3.13 -5.65 3.99
C THR A 74 -3.36 -6.34 2.66
N LEU A 75 -2.27 -6.62 1.95
CA LEU A 75 -2.25 -7.55 0.82
C LEU A 75 -2.16 -8.98 1.37
N VAL A 76 -3.11 -9.83 1.01
CA VAL A 76 -3.01 -11.29 1.19
C VAL A 76 -2.63 -11.89 -0.15
N GLN A 77 -1.59 -12.73 -0.18
CA GLN A 77 -1.04 -13.29 -1.42
C GLN A 77 -1.83 -14.50 -1.91
N SER A 78 -3.12 -14.29 -2.13
CA SER A 78 -4.04 -15.31 -2.63
C SER A 78 -5.05 -14.69 -3.58
N THR A 79 -5.44 -15.45 -4.60
CA THR A 79 -6.57 -15.15 -5.48
C THR A 79 -7.90 -15.67 -4.92
N ASP A 80 -7.84 -16.52 -3.89
CA ASP A 80 -9.05 -17.08 -3.26
C ASP A 80 -9.68 -16.05 -2.31
N LYS A 81 -10.85 -15.55 -2.73
CA LYS A 81 -11.63 -14.56 -1.98
C LYS A 81 -12.11 -15.08 -0.61
N VAL A 82 -12.22 -16.40 -0.43
CA VAL A 82 -12.55 -17.01 0.88
C VAL A 82 -11.37 -16.87 1.82
N VAL A 83 -10.16 -17.20 1.35
CA VAL A 83 -8.91 -17.05 2.13
C VAL A 83 -8.69 -15.59 2.52
N VAL A 84 -8.82 -14.66 1.56
CA VAL A 84 -8.67 -13.22 1.81
C VAL A 84 -9.67 -12.72 2.88
N LYS A 85 -10.94 -13.15 2.80
CA LYS A 85 -11.96 -12.80 3.80
C LYS A 85 -11.72 -13.46 5.16
N GLY A 86 -11.13 -14.65 5.20
CA GLY A 86 -10.69 -15.32 6.42
C GLY A 86 -9.65 -14.46 7.14
N CYS A 87 -8.59 -14.08 6.43
CA CYS A 87 -7.55 -13.17 6.93
C CYS A 87 -8.13 -11.84 7.43
N GLN A 88 -9.09 -11.26 6.69
CA GLN A 88 -9.78 -10.04 7.11
C GLN A 88 -10.46 -10.21 8.47
N ARG A 89 -11.14 -11.34 8.66
CA ARG A 89 -11.85 -11.64 9.90
C ARG A 89 -10.87 -11.81 11.05
N GLU A 90 -9.78 -12.56 10.86
CA GLU A 90 -8.76 -12.74 11.90
C GLU A 90 -8.19 -11.39 12.39
N MET A 91 -7.86 -10.47 11.46
CA MET A 91 -7.40 -9.13 11.84
C MET A 91 -8.51 -8.30 12.52
N THR A 92 -9.75 -8.40 12.04
CA THR A 92 -10.89 -7.65 12.59
C THR A 92 -11.24 -8.12 14.00
N ASP A 93 -11.27 -9.43 14.23
CA ASP A 93 -11.58 -10.04 15.52
C ASP A 93 -10.47 -9.73 16.55
N ALA A 94 -9.22 -9.61 16.09
CA ALA A 94 -8.09 -9.25 16.94
C ALA A 94 -8.10 -7.75 17.32
N ILE A 95 -8.21 -6.84 16.35
CA ILE A 95 -8.01 -5.38 16.56
C ILE A 95 -9.30 -4.66 16.95
N GLY A 96 -10.44 -5.11 16.46
CA GLY A 96 -11.73 -4.43 16.64
C GLY A 96 -11.82 -3.10 15.91
N ASP A 97 -12.35 -2.08 16.59
CA ASP A 97 -12.63 -0.74 16.06
C ASP A 97 -11.45 0.24 16.14
N LYS A 98 -10.32 -0.19 16.72
CA LYS A 98 -9.11 0.63 16.85
C LYS A 98 -8.48 1.00 15.50
N LEU A 99 -8.67 0.18 14.47
CA LEU A 99 -8.23 0.42 13.09
C LEU A 99 -9.31 -0.01 12.09
N VAL A 100 -9.33 0.63 10.93
CA VAL A 100 -10.18 0.22 9.80
C VAL A 100 -9.47 -0.89 9.04
N ILE A 101 -9.93 -2.13 9.17
CA ILE A 101 -9.30 -3.29 8.53
C ILE A 101 -9.69 -3.36 7.06
N SER A 102 -8.68 -3.32 6.18
CA SER A 102 -8.83 -3.36 4.73
C SER A 102 -7.90 -4.43 4.17
N THR A 103 -8.47 -5.55 3.71
CA THR A 103 -7.69 -6.64 3.13
C THR A 103 -8.06 -6.86 1.67
N PHE A 104 -7.07 -7.13 0.83
CA PHE A 104 -7.28 -7.44 -0.58
C PHE A 104 -6.32 -8.53 -1.05
N GLY A 105 -6.77 -9.31 -2.03
CA GLY A 105 -6.01 -10.42 -2.61
C GLY A 105 -5.21 -10.01 -3.84
N LEU A 106 -4.56 -11.01 -4.44
CA LEU A 106 -4.11 -10.93 -5.82
C LEU A 106 -5.30 -11.12 -6.77
N ASN A 107 -5.22 -10.55 -7.96
CA ASN A 107 -6.23 -10.75 -8.99
C ASN A 107 -5.80 -11.89 -9.94
N PRO A 108 -6.70 -12.81 -10.34
CA PRO A 108 -6.41 -13.74 -11.42
C PRO A 108 -6.13 -12.99 -12.73
N TYR A 109 -5.13 -13.41 -13.50
CA TYR A 109 -4.68 -12.70 -14.71
C TYR A 109 -5.75 -12.50 -15.78
N GLU A 110 -6.71 -13.42 -15.87
CA GLU A 110 -7.85 -13.38 -16.79
C GLU A 110 -8.88 -12.30 -16.42
N GLU A 111 -8.90 -11.85 -15.16
CA GLU A 111 -9.83 -10.81 -14.72
C GLU A 111 -9.39 -9.42 -15.22
N ASN A 112 -10.38 -8.60 -15.59
CA ASN A 112 -10.21 -7.17 -15.88
C ASN A 112 -9.09 -6.82 -16.89
N ARG A 113 -8.82 -7.68 -17.88
CA ARG A 113 -7.72 -7.50 -18.84
C ARG A 113 -7.68 -6.14 -19.53
N ARG A 114 -8.84 -5.57 -19.85
CA ARG A 114 -8.92 -4.28 -20.54
C ARG A 114 -8.77 -3.09 -19.59
N GLY A 115 -8.99 -3.27 -18.29
CA GLY A 115 -8.89 -2.25 -17.25
C GLY A 115 -9.62 -0.94 -17.55
N ILE A 116 -10.67 -0.98 -18.37
CA ILE A 116 -11.23 0.25 -18.98
C ILE A 116 -11.72 1.21 -17.90
N PHE A 117 -12.16 0.71 -16.75
CA PHE A 117 -12.70 1.49 -15.63
C PHE A 117 -11.70 1.75 -14.51
N ASP A 118 -10.46 1.30 -14.66
CA ASP A 118 -9.48 1.35 -13.59
C ASP A 118 -8.88 2.75 -13.44
N PHE A 119 -9.00 3.29 -12.24
CA PHE A 119 -8.24 4.47 -11.80
C PHE A 119 -7.03 4.08 -10.96
N VAL A 120 -7.03 2.84 -10.46
CA VAL A 120 -6.02 2.29 -9.56
C VAL A 120 -5.46 1.01 -10.15
N GLY A 121 -4.15 0.84 -10.10
CA GLY A 121 -3.46 -0.35 -10.56
C GLY A 121 -3.30 -1.36 -9.45
N ASP A 122 -3.20 -2.63 -9.83
CA ASP A 122 -3.06 -3.73 -8.89
C ASP A 122 -2.25 -4.89 -9.48
N ARG A 123 -2.00 -5.89 -8.64
CA ARG A 123 -1.26 -7.11 -8.95
C ARG A 123 -2.17 -8.18 -9.50
N TYR A 124 -1.72 -8.81 -10.58
CA TYR A 124 -2.36 -9.92 -11.26
C TYR A 124 -1.40 -11.08 -11.34
N ILE A 125 -1.87 -12.30 -11.07
CA ILE A 125 -1.07 -13.52 -11.15
C ILE A 125 -1.71 -14.51 -12.11
N ASP A 126 -0.91 -15.15 -12.95
CA ASP A 126 -1.37 -16.21 -13.85
C ASP A 126 -1.14 -17.60 -13.26
N ASP A 127 -1.65 -18.63 -13.94
CA ASP A 127 -1.58 -20.02 -13.49
C ASP A 127 -0.14 -20.58 -13.50
N GLU A 128 0.79 -19.89 -14.17
CA GLU A 128 2.23 -20.21 -14.18
C GLU A 128 2.99 -19.49 -13.04
N GLY A 129 2.29 -18.69 -12.23
CA GLY A 129 2.86 -17.93 -11.11
C GLY A 129 3.55 -16.64 -11.52
N ARG A 130 3.42 -16.18 -12.78
CA ARG A 130 3.97 -14.89 -13.21
C ARG A 130 3.12 -13.76 -12.68
N LEU A 131 3.80 -12.74 -12.17
CA LEU A 131 3.21 -11.60 -11.52
C LEU A 131 3.24 -10.38 -12.44
N TYR A 132 2.13 -9.67 -12.52
CA TYR A 132 1.98 -8.49 -13.35
C TYR A 132 1.44 -7.34 -12.53
N TRP A 133 1.94 -6.13 -12.77
CA TRP A 133 1.24 -4.92 -12.37
C TRP A 133 0.40 -4.41 -13.53
N ARG A 134 -0.91 -4.28 -13.35
CA ARG A 134 -1.83 -3.78 -14.38
C ARG A 134 -2.51 -2.50 -13.93
N LEU A 135 -2.61 -1.54 -14.84
CA LEU A 135 -3.35 -0.28 -14.64
C LEU A 135 -3.92 0.19 -15.97
N GLY A 136 -5.25 0.19 -16.09
CA GLY A 136 -5.94 0.76 -17.24
C GLY A 136 -5.58 0.09 -18.57
N GLY A 137 -5.44 -1.24 -18.55
CA GLY A 137 -5.04 -2.04 -19.72
C GLY A 137 -3.55 -1.98 -20.07
N ILE A 138 -2.74 -1.32 -19.22
CA ILE A 138 -1.27 -1.28 -19.35
C ILE A 138 -0.69 -2.24 -18.31
N GLU A 139 0.17 -3.15 -18.75
CA GLU A 139 0.80 -4.11 -17.86
C GLU A 139 2.31 -4.24 -18.08
N THR A 140 2.96 -4.68 -17.02
CA THR A 140 4.36 -5.07 -17.00
C THR A 140 4.48 -6.25 -16.06
N GLU A 141 5.16 -7.31 -16.50
CA GLU A 141 5.58 -8.40 -15.62
C GLU A 141 6.56 -7.84 -14.59
N ILE A 142 6.29 -8.11 -13.32
CA ILE A 142 7.14 -7.69 -12.20
C ILE A 142 7.70 -8.94 -11.52
N PRO A 143 8.90 -8.87 -10.93
CA PRO A 143 9.49 -10.04 -10.26
C PRO A 143 8.58 -10.54 -9.14
N SER A 144 8.43 -11.86 -9.01
CA SER A 144 7.67 -12.46 -7.90
C SER A 144 8.25 -12.07 -6.54
N SER A 145 9.57 -11.87 -6.45
CA SER A 145 10.25 -11.37 -5.25
C SER A 145 9.80 -9.97 -4.80
N SER A 146 9.03 -9.26 -5.63
CA SER A 146 8.34 -8.03 -5.20
C SER A 146 7.27 -8.27 -4.15
N LEU A 147 6.80 -9.51 -3.99
CA LEU A 147 5.85 -9.94 -2.95
C LEU A 147 6.54 -10.52 -1.71
N ASP A 148 7.86 -10.70 -1.71
CA ASP A 148 8.54 -11.30 -0.56
C ASP A 148 8.27 -10.49 0.72
N GLN A 149 7.94 -11.23 1.80
CA GLN A 149 7.64 -10.63 3.09
C GLN A 149 8.90 -10.08 3.74
N TRP A 150 8.85 -8.82 4.14
CA TRP A 150 9.87 -8.16 4.94
C TRP A 150 9.33 -7.89 6.33
N LEU A 151 10.10 -8.23 7.36
CA LEU A 151 9.63 -8.09 8.74
C LEU A 151 9.89 -6.68 9.25
N VAL A 152 8.88 -6.08 9.88
CA VAL A 152 9.06 -4.88 10.68
C VAL A 152 9.30 -5.31 12.11
N LYS A 153 10.45 -4.97 12.67
CA LYS A 153 10.79 -5.25 14.06
C LYS A 153 10.89 -3.97 14.88
N ARG A 154 10.42 -4.04 16.12
CA ARG A 154 10.49 -2.94 17.08
C ARG A 154 10.73 -3.54 18.47
N ASP A 155 11.69 -2.99 19.19
CA ASP A 155 12.00 -3.38 20.58
C ASP A 155 12.21 -4.90 20.76
N GLY A 156 12.71 -5.58 19.72
CA GLY A 156 12.96 -7.03 19.68
C GLY A 156 11.77 -7.88 19.20
N GLU A 157 10.59 -7.29 19.04
CA GLU A 157 9.36 -7.98 18.63
C GLU A 157 9.06 -7.76 17.15
N THR A 158 8.42 -8.75 16.51
CA THR A 158 7.92 -8.60 15.14
C THR A 158 6.55 -7.93 15.20
N VAL A 159 6.43 -6.78 14.52
CA VAL A 159 5.20 -6.01 14.49
C VAL A 159 4.25 -6.49 13.40
N CYS A 160 4.76 -6.63 12.18
CA CYS A 160 4.03 -7.09 11.01
C CYS A 160 5.01 -7.44 9.87
N ALA A 161 4.50 -8.10 8.83
CA ALA A 161 5.18 -8.17 7.54
C ALA A 161 4.77 -7.00 6.63
N ILE A 162 5.69 -6.51 5.81
CA ILE A 162 5.47 -5.49 4.77
C ILE A 162 6.07 -5.97 3.44
N LEU A 163 5.76 -5.26 2.35
CA LEU A 163 6.55 -5.39 1.13
C LEU A 163 7.92 -4.74 1.31
N ASN A 164 8.93 -5.24 0.60
CA ASN A 164 10.25 -4.63 0.58
C ASN A 164 10.21 -3.15 0.17
N PRO A 165 11.21 -2.34 0.55
CA PRO A 165 11.21 -0.90 0.27
C PRO A 165 11.03 -0.54 -1.21
N ILE A 166 11.61 -1.32 -2.14
CA ILE A 166 11.49 -1.09 -3.58
C ILE A 166 10.07 -1.34 -4.06
N SER A 167 9.43 -2.41 -3.61
CA SER A 167 8.05 -2.73 -3.90
C SER A 167 7.06 -1.71 -3.32
N GLN A 168 7.32 -1.17 -2.13
CA GLN A 168 6.53 -0.05 -1.59
C GLN A 168 6.62 1.16 -2.52
N LEU A 169 7.83 1.54 -2.95
CA LEU A 169 8.03 2.65 -3.89
C LEU A 169 7.34 2.39 -5.23
N GLY A 170 7.49 1.18 -5.75
CA GLY A 170 6.85 0.71 -6.98
C GLY A 170 5.33 0.80 -6.91
N ALA A 171 4.74 0.33 -5.81
CA ALA A 171 3.30 0.43 -5.57
C ALA A 171 2.83 1.89 -5.63
N TYR A 172 3.49 2.82 -4.94
CA TYR A 172 3.12 4.24 -5.04
C TYR A 172 3.27 4.83 -6.45
N GLY A 173 4.31 4.42 -7.19
CA GLY A 173 4.54 4.83 -8.58
C GLY A 173 3.47 4.33 -9.56
N CYS A 174 3.05 3.09 -9.39
CA CYS A 174 2.18 2.40 -10.33
C CYS A 174 0.70 2.36 -9.89
N ARG A 175 0.39 2.83 -8.67
CA ARG A 175 -0.96 2.79 -8.09
C ARG A 175 -1.99 3.62 -8.82
N SER A 176 -1.69 4.84 -9.26
CA SER A 176 -2.73 5.74 -9.79
C SER A 176 -2.54 5.97 -11.28
N ILE A 177 -3.66 6.07 -12.01
CA ILE A 177 -3.65 6.52 -13.42
C ILE A 177 -3.03 7.92 -13.56
N THR A 178 -3.04 8.72 -12.49
CA THR A 178 -2.41 10.04 -12.38
C THR A 178 -0.92 10.02 -12.02
N GLY A 179 -0.31 8.83 -11.85
CA GLY A 179 1.02 8.67 -11.28
C GLY A 179 1.03 8.97 -9.78
N TRP A 180 2.11 9.59 -9.27
CA TRP A 180 2.15 10.02 -7.87
C TRP A 180 1.06 11.07 -7.59
N ARG A 181 0.17 10.72 -6.67
CA ARG A 181 -0.89 11.63 -6.22
C ARG A 181 -0.26 12.82 -5.48
N PRO A 182 -0.85 14.03 -5.56
CA PRO A 182 -0.32 15.19 -4.87
C PRO A 182 -0.06 14.96 -3.37
N LYS A 183 -1.01 14.29 -2.68
CA LYS A 183 -0.92 13.97 -1.24
C LYS A 183 0.18 12.99 -0.85
N ASP A 184 0.75 12.27 -1.82
CA ASP A 184 1.75 11.23 -1.59
C ASP A 184 3.17 11.69 -1.97
N LYS A 185 3.34 12.90 -2.53
CA LYS A 185 4.64 13.38 -3.03
C LYS A 185 5.73 13.45 -1.96
N GLU A 186 5.44 14.08 -0.83
CA GLU A 186 6.42 14.23 0.26
C GLU A 186 6.81 12.86 0.83
N LYS A 187 5.80 12.03 1.07
CA LYS A 187 5.93 10.63 1.49
C LYS A 187 6.84 9.81 0.58
N VAL A 188 6.61 9.90 -0.73
CA VAL A 188 7.42 9.19 -1.74
C VAL A 188 8.83 9.75 -1.81
N GLU A 189 9.01 11.06 -1.66
CA GLU A 189 10.34 11.67 -1.61
C GLU A 189 11.14 11.19 -0.39
N GLU A 190 10.52 11.09 0.80
CA GLU A 190 11.18 10.50 1.97
C GLU A 190 11.53 9.02 1.73
N LEU A 191 10.63 8.25 1.12
CA LEU A 191 10.92 6.86 0.77
C LEU A 191 12.11 6.76 -0.21
N ILE A 192 12.18 7.65 -1.21
CA ILE A 192 13.30 7.73 -2.14
C ILE A 192 14.60 8.07 -1.43
N LYS A 193 14.60 8.98 -0.44
CA LYS A 193 15.80 9.30 0.35
C LYS A 193 16.32 8.11 1.15
N VAL A 194 15.41 7.29 1.68
CA VAL A 194 15.78 6.07 2.42
C VAL A 194 16.36 5.01 1.48
N ILE A 195 15.74 4.80 0.32
CA ILE A 195 16.16 3.75 -0.64
C ILE A 195 17.40 4.18 -1.45
N MET A 196 17.47 5.44 -1.86
CA MET A 196 18.52 6.03 -2.69
C MET A 196 19.03 7.33 -2.06
N PRO A 197 19.77 7.27 -0.94
CA PRO A 197 20.25 8.46 -0.23
C PRO A 197 21.12 9.38 -1.11
N ASN A 198 21.87 8.82 -2.07
CA ASN A 198 22.68 9.59 -3.01
C ASN A 198 21.94 9.86 -4.34
N ARG A 199 20.65 9.48 -4.41
CA ARG A 199 19.82 9.52 -5.63
C ARG A 199 20.41 8.73 -6.79
N LYS A 200 21.13 7.65 -6.49
CA LYS A 200 21.75 6.78 -7.51
C LYS A 200 21.17 5.39 -7.43
N ILE A 201 20.99 4.76 -8.60
CA ILE A 201 20.53 3.37 -8.67
C ILE A 201 21.54 2.41 -8.00
N SER A 202 22.83 2.80 -7.96
CA SER A 202 23.85 2.04 -7.25
C SER A 202 23.61 1.93 -5.74
N ASP A 203 22.79 2.81 -5.16
CA ASP A 203 22.40 2.73 -3.74
C ASP A 203 21.45 1.56 -3.48
N ILE A 204 20.73 1.08 -4.51
CA ILE A 204 19.83 -0.07 -4.41
C ILE A 204 20.66 -1.37 -4.45
N PRO A 205 20.41 -2.32 -3.52
CA PRO A 205 21.01 -3.66 -3.58
C PRO A 205 20.79 -4.35 -4.92
N GLN A 206 21.78 -5.12 -5.37
CA GLN A 206 21.83 -5.62 -6.74
C GLN A 206 20.65 -6.53 -7.09
N ASP A 207 20.26 -7.40 -6.16
CA ASP A 207 19.12 -8.31 -6.21
C ASP A 207 17.76 -7.60 -6.29
N CYS A 208 17.67 -6.36 -5.78
CA CYS A 208 16.46 -5.55 -5.78
C CYS A 208 16.34 -4.63 -7.01
N ARG A 209 17.40 -4.46 -7.81
CA ARG A 209 17.41 -3.51 -8.95
C ARG A 209 16.43 -3.88 -10.05
N ASP A 210 16.21 -5.16 -10.30
CA ASP A 210 15.28 -5.61 -11.33
C ASP A 210 13.83 -5.22 -10.98
N GLN A 211 13.47 -5.30 -9.69
CA GLN A 211 12.18 -4.80 -9.21
C GLN A 211 12.07 -3.29 -9.46
N TYR A 212 13.11 -2.52 -9.13
CA TYR A 212 13.12 -1.07 -9.37
C TYR A 212 12.93 -0.73 -10.86
N TYR A 213 13.63 -1.43 -11.75
CA TYR A 213 13.53 -1.20 -13.19
C TYR A 213 12.14 -1.54 -13.76
N THR A 214 11.57 -2.67 -13.37
CA THR A 214 10.25 -3.11 -13.85
C THR A 214 9.11 -2.20 -13.36
N PHE A 215 9.11 -1.78 -12.09
CA PHE A 215 8.16 -0.77 -11.61
C PHE A 215 8.32 0.58 -12.33
N ARG A 216 9.57 1.00 -12.59
CA ARG A 216 9.84 2.22 -13.34
C ARG A 216 9.37 2.11 -14.79
N GLU A 217 9.50 0.95 -15.41
CA GLU A 217 8.96 0.67 -16.75
C GLU A 217 7.44 0.82 -16.76
N GLN A 218 6.73 0.16 -15.83
CA GLN A 218 5.27 0.28 -15.71
C GLN A 218 4.85 1.75 -15.54
N SER A 219 5.51 2.47 -14.63
CA SER A 219 5.25 3.90 -14.40
C SER A 219 5.45 4.75 -15.65
N LYS A 220 6.47 4.44 -16.47
CA LYS A 220 6.72 5.12 -17.76
C LYS A 220 5.63 4.82 -18.79
N LYS A 221 5.24 3.55 -18.96
CA LYS A 221 4.15 3.17 -19.88
C LYS A 221 2.85 3.91 -19.54
N VAL A 222 2.50 3.98 -18.26
CA VAL A 222 1.34 4.74 -17.75
C VAL A 222 1.50 6.24 -18.01
N ALA A 223 2.69 6.81 -17.78
CA ALA A 223 2.95 8.22 -18.06
C ALA A 223 2.85 8.58 -19.56
N GLU A 224 3.26 7.68 -20.45
CA GLU A 224 3.11 7.85 -21.90
C GLU A 224 1.65 7.76 -22.33
N ALA A 225 0.90 6.79 -21.80
CA ALA A 225 -0.53 6.65 -22.10
C ALA A 225 -1.36 7.86 -21.66
N ARG A 226 -1.01 8.50 -20.53
CA ARG A 226 -1.64 9.76 -20.08
C ARG A 226 -1.50 10.91 -21.09
N LYS A 227 -0.39 10.98 -21.82
CA LYS A 227 -0.11 12.07 -22.77
C LYS A 227 -0.87 11.90 -24.08
N LYS A 228 -1.43 10.72 -24.36
CA LYS A 228 -2.18 10.44 -25.58
C LYS A 228 -3.60 10.98 -25.46
N LEU A 229 -4.10 11.57 -26.55
CA LEU A 229 -5.51 11.94 -26.70
C LEU A 229 -6.34 10.65 -26.82
N GLY A 230 -6.93 10.23 -25.71
CA GLY A 230 -7.73 9.03 -25.62
C GLY A 230 -8.41 8.92 -24.26
N TRP A 231 -9.26 7.91 -24.11
CA TRP A 231 -10.05 7.67 -22.90
C TRP A 231 -9.20 7.64 -21.63
N PHE A 232 -8.03 6.99 -21.68
CA PHE A 232 -7.08 6.93 -20.58
C PHE A 232 -6.60 8.32 -20.13
N GLY A 233 -6.14 9.15 -21.08
CA GLY A 233 -5.69 10.52 -20.81
C GLY A 233 -6.80 11.42 -20.26
N LEU A 234 -8.02 11.31 -20.80
CA LEU A 234 -9.19 12.06 -20.30
C LEU A 234 -9.53 11.70 -18.85
N LYS A 235 -9.54 10.40 -18.52
CA LYS A 235 -9.77 9.92 -17.16
C LYS A 235 -8.70 10.39 -16.18
N ALA A 236 -7.45 10.28 -16.58
CA ALA A 236 -6.33 10.77 -15.77
C ALA A 236 -6.42 12.29 -15.55
N GLY A 237 -6.81 13.05 -16.58
CA GLY A 237 -7.04 14.49 -16.47
C GLY A 237 -8.14 14.83 -15.46
N LEU A 238 -9.30 14.16 -15.56
CA LEU A 238 -10.41 14.36 -14.63
C LEU A 238 -10.02 14.01 -13.19
N LEU A 239 -9.41 12.84 -12.97
CA LEU A 239 -8.98 12.46 -11.62
C LEU A 239 -7.93 13.45 -11.08
N SER A 240 -6.96 13.87 -11.89
CA SER A 240 -5.94 14.82 -11.46
C SER A 240 -6.52 16.19 -11.08
N PHE A 241 -7.58 16.62 -11.77
CA PHE A 241 -8.33 17.81 -11.41
C PHE A 241 -9.00 17.64 -10.03
N LEU A 242 -9.71 16.54 -9.82
CA LEU A 242 -10.40 16.24 -8.54
C LEU A 242 -9.42 16.12 -7.37
N GLU A 243 -8.26 15.47 -7.57
CA GLU A 243 -7.21 15.31 -6.55
C GLU A 243 -6.59 16.65 -6.07
N ARG A 244 -6.84 17.75 -6.80
CA ARG A 244 -6.40 19.11 -6.43
C ARG A 244 -7.51 19.95 -5.81
N GLN A 245 -8.75 19.45 -5.78
CA GLN A 245 -9.87 20.14 -5.16
C GLN A 245 -10.02 19.69 -3.71
N GLU A 246 -9.89 20.63 -2.77
CA GLU A 246 -9.97 20.34 -1.33
C GLU A 246 -11.29 19.65 -0.95
N TRP A 247 -12.43 20.12 -1.48
CA TRP A 247 -13.74 19.53 -1.22
C TRP A 247 -13.84 18.07 -1.68
N ALA A 248 -13.21 17.71 -2.81
CA ALA A 248 -13.25 16.36 -3.35
C ALA A 248 -12.36 15.42 -2.53
N VAL A 249 -11.21 15.92 -2.06
CA VAL A 249 -10.30 15.18 -1.17
C VAL A 249 -10.99 14.91 0.18
N ARG A 250 -11.61 15.92 0.79
CA ARG A 250 -12.36 15.79 2.04
C ARG A 250 -13.51 14.79 1.93
N LEU A 251 -14.27 14.86 0.83
CA LEU A 251 -15.32 13.88 0.52
C LEU A 251 -14.76 12.45 0.44
N ALA A 252 -13.64 12.24 -0.27
CA ALA A 252 -13.01 10.92 -0.41
C ALA A 252 -12.37 10.40 0.90
N GLN A 253 -12.15 11.26 1.90
CA GLN A 253 -11.64 10.90 3.22
C GLN A 253 -12.74 10.59 4.23
N GLY A 254 -14.01 10.59 3.81
CA GLY A 254 -15.14 10.24 4.68
C GLY A 254 -15.56 11.35 5.64
N GLU A 255 -15.02 12.57 5.53
CA GLU A 255 -15.43 13.70 6.40
C GLU A 255 -16.91 14.07 6.25
N LEU A 256 -17.51 13.71 5.12
CA LEU A 256 -18.93 13.90 4.86
C LEU A 256 -19.77 12.65 5.11
N ASP A 257 -19.20 11.52 5.53
CA ASP A 257 -19.98 10.30 5.79
C ASP A 257 -20.99 10.50 6.93
N GLY A 258 -20.64 11.32 7.94
CA GLY A 258 -21.55 11.74 9.01
C GLY A 258 -22.59 12.78 8.59
N VAL A 259 -22.34 13.56 7.53
CA VAL A 259 -23.28 14.56 6.98
C VAL A 259 -24.23 13.90 5.96
N LEU A 260 -23.72 12.96 5.17
CA LEU A 260 -24.45 12.23 4.14
C LEU A 260 -25.25 11.06 4.71
N SER A 261 -24.89 10.50 5.88
CA SER A 261 -25.74 9.51 6.58
C SER A 261 -27.14 10.05 6.89
N GLY A 262 -27.25 11.35 7.18
CA GLY A 262 -28.53 12.05 7.35
C GLY A 262 -29.33 12.26 6.06
N PHE A 263 -28.69 12.20 4.89
CA PHE A 263 -29.36 12.34 3.58
C PHE A 263 -29.63 10.99 2.89
N VAL A 264 -28.87 9.94 3.21
CA VAL A 264 -28.95 8.63 2.55
C VAL A 264 -29.72 7.59 3.39
N GLY A 265 -30.21 7.95 4.57
CA GLY A 265 -31.19 7.15 5.31
C GLY A 265 -30.69 5.75 5.65
N LYS A 266 -29.55 5.64 6.34
CA LYS A 266 -29.18 4.41 7.05
C LYS A 266 -29.55 4.58 8.52
N THR A 267 -30.75 4.14 8.86
CA THR A 267 -31.05 3.53 10.19
C THR A 267 -30.30 2.22 10.32
#